data_AF-A0A973AMB2-F1
#
_entry.id   AF-A0A973AMB2-F1
#
_cell.length_a   1.000
_cell.length_b   1.000
_cell.length_c   1.000
_cell.angle_alpha   90.00
_cell.angle_beta   90.00
_cell.angle_gamma   90.00
#
_symmetry.space_group_name_H-M   'P 1'
#
loop_
_entity.id
_entity.type
_entity.pdbx_description
1 polymer ?
#
loop_
_entity_poly.entity_id
_entity_poly.type
_entity_poly.pdbx_seq_one_letter_code
_entity_poly.pdbx_strand_id
1 'polypeptide(L)'
;MMDRRQFLQVAAATAALTGAPGTFTRVAAKQTLTQNDLLSFKAKGQVTLLNFTDCHAQLAPIYFREPSVNLGVGEVDGLPPHLTGKDFIDHFQLAIASPEAYALSSHDFSSLAKSYGRVGGMDRMATLIKAIRAERPDNTLLLDGGDTWQGSYTSLHTQGADMVEAMHAR
;
A
#
# COMPACT_ATOMS: atom_id res chain seq x y z
N MET A 1 26.13 34.20 -14.85
CA MET A 1 26.13 33.24 -13.73
C MET A 1 24.69 32.77 -13.58
N MET A 2 24.40 31.48 -13.73
CA MET A 2 23.02 30.97 -13.60
C MET A 2 22.58 31.04 -12.15
N ASP A 3 21.40 31.62 -11.89
CA ASP A 3 20.80 31.59 -10.56
C ASP A 3 20.35 30.15 -10.21
N ARG A 4 20.30 29.82 -8.92
CA ARG A 4 19.85 28.52 -8.41
C ARG A 4 18.47 28.14 -8.97
N ARG A 5 17.56 29.11 -9.14
CA ARG A 5 16.24 28.86 -9.74
C ARG A 5 16.34 28.43 -11.20
N GLN A 6 17.15 29.11 -11.99
CA GLN A 6 17.35 28.80 -13.40
C GLN A 6 18.04 27.45 -13.58
N PHE A 7 19.00 27.13 -12.69
CA PHE A 7 19.63 25.81 -12.65
C PHE A 7 18.62 24.69 -12.38
N LEU A 8 17.75 24.86 -11.38
CA LEU A 8 16.71 23.87 -11.07
C LEU A 8 15.70 23.72 -12.22
N GLN A 9 15.31 24.81 -12.87
CA GLN A 9 14.38 24.78 -14.00
C GLN A 9 14.97 24.05 -15.21
N VAL A 10 16.23 24.34 -15.57
CA VAL A 10 16.93 23.67 -16.67
C VAL A 10 17.16 22.20 -16.34
N ALA A 11 17.55 21.87 -15.12
CA ALA A 11 17.72 20.48 -14.68
C ALA A 11 16.40 19.69 -14.74
N ALA A 12 15.29 20.26 -14.28
CA ALA A 12 13.97 19.64 -14.35
C ALA A 12 13.50 19.43 -15.79
N ALA A 13 13.64 20.45 -16.66
CA ALA A 13 13.30 20.33 -18.08
C ALA A 13 14.17 19.29 -18.80
N THR A 14 15.46 19.25 -18.49
CA THR A 14 16.40 18.28 -19.07
C THR A 14 16.08 16.86 -18.63
N ALA A 15 15.75 16.65 -17.35
CA ALA A 15 15.28 15.35 -16.88
C ALA A 15 14.02 14.93 -17.64
N ALA A 16 13.07 15.85 -17.85
CA ALA A 16 11.76 15.54 -18.46
C ALA A 16 11.92 15.13 -19.92
N LEU A 17 12.84 15.79 -20.63
CA LEU A 17 13.15 15.54 -22.03
C LEU A 17 14.02 14.30 -22.25
N THR A 18 14.92 13.99 -21.32
CA THR A 18 15.84 12.85 -21.45
C THR A 18 15.24 11.53 -20.99
N GLY A 19 14.01 11.55 -20.43
CA GLY A 19 13.23 10.34 -20.16
C GLY A 19 13.96 9.33 -19.29
N ALA A 20 14.87 9.77 -18.41
CA ALA A 20 15.60 8.88 -17.51
C ALA A 20 14.57 8.06 -16.71
N PRO A 21 14.42 6.75 -16.99
CA PRO A 21 13.32 5.96 -16.44
C PRO A 21 13.38 6.04 -14.91
N GLY A 22 12.30 6.53 -14.29
CA GLY A 22 12.18 6.60 -12.83
C GLY A 22 12.64 7.89 -12.14
N THR A 23 13.19 8.90 -12.84
CA THR A 23 13.61 10.16 -12.17
C THR A 23 12.41 11.02 -11.74
N PHE A 24 11.38 11.16 -12.59
CA PHE A 24 10.15 11.87 -12.24
C PHE A 24 9.33 11.14 -11.18
N THR A 25 9.21 9.81 -11.34
CA THR A 25 8.61 8.90 -10.37
C THR A 25 9.21 9.10 -8.98
N ARG A 26 10.54 9.27 -8.89
CA ARG A 26 11.27 9.46 -7.61
C ARG A 26 11.07 10.84 -7.00
N VAL A 27 10.87 11.89 -7.80
CA VAL A 27 10.63 13.25 -7.28
C VAL A 27 9.19 13.40 -6.80
N ALA A 28 8.22 12.77 -7.45
CA ALA A 28 6.83 12.72 -7.01
C ALA A 28 6.63 11.84 -5.77
N ALA A 29 7.32 10.68 -5.69
CA ALA A 29 7.20 9.74 -4.56
C ALA A 29 7.95 10.16 -3.28
N LYS A 30 8.44 11.40 -3.19
CA LYS A 30 9.17 11.92 -2.02
C LYS A 30 8.26 12.42 -0.89
N GLN A 31 6.95 12.29 -1.00
CA GLN A 31 6.04 12.61 0.10
C GLN A 31 6.00 11.44 1.07
N THR A 32 6.61 11.62 2.24
CA THR A 32 6.43 10.71 3.38
C THR A 32 4.94 10.65 3.70
N LEU A 33 4.28 9.51 3.45
CA LEU A 33 2.90 9.33 3.92
C LEU A 33 2.87 9.40 5.43
N THR A 34 2.02 10.27 5.95
CA THR A 34 1.67 10.31 7.35
C THR A 34 0.35 9.57 7.57
N GLN A 35 0.09 9.21 8.83
CA GLN A 35 -1.21 8.67 9.23
C GLN A 35 -2.36 9.62 8.87
N ASN A 36 -2.17 10.93 9.00
CA ASN A 36 -3.20 11.91 8.69
C ASN A 36 -3.53 11.93 7.19
N ASP A 37 -2.54 11.69 6.32
CA ASP A 37 -2.77 11.58 4.88
C ASP A 37 -3.65 10.36 4.56
N LEU A 38 -3.37 9.21 5.21
CA LEU A 38 -4.18 7.99 5.05
C LEU A 38 -5.62 8.14 5.57
N LEU A 39 -5.82 8.97 6.59
CA LEU A 39 -7.12 9.21 7.22
C LEU A 39 -7.77 10.52 6.75
N SER A 40 -7.24 11.13 5.68
CA SER A 40 -7.70 12.41 5.12
C SER A 40 -9.01 12.25 4.33
N PHE A 41 -10.08 11.82 5.00
CA PHE A 41 -11.41 11.74 4.42
C PHE A 41 -12.49 12.04 5.44
N LYS A 42 -13.61 12.59 4.98
CA LYS A 42 -14.77 12.82 5.84
C LYS A 42 -15.43 11.48 6.15
N ALA A 43 -15.61 11.16 7.42
CA ALA A 43 -16.45 10.04 7.85
C ALA A 43 -17.86 10.12 7.22
N LYS A 44 -18.32 8.99 6.65
CA LYS A 44 -19.64 8.85 6.02
C LYS A 44 -20.38 7.63 6.56
N GLY A 45 -21.70 7.62 6.40
CA GLY A 45 -22.55 6.48 6.77
C GLY A 45 -22.68 6.26 8.28
N GLN A 46 -23.41 5.22 8.67
CA GLN A 46 -23.70 4.91 10.07
C GLN A 46 -22.70 3.93 10.69
N VAL A 47 -22.20 2.98 9.90
CA VAL A 47 -21.27 1.92 10.33
C VAL A 47 -19.94 2.03 9.59
N THR A 48 -18.84 1.77 10.29
CA THR A 48 -17.50 1.59 9.72
C THR A 48 -17.14 0.12 9.80
N LEU A 49 -16.88 -0.50 8.65
CA LEU A 49 -16.32 -1.84 8.56
C LEU A 49 -14.84 -1.71 8.20
N LEU A 50 -13.98 -2.06 9.15
CA LEU A 50 -12.56 -2.26 8.90
C LEU A 50 -12.37 -3.74 8.59
N ASN A 51 -11.74 -4.05 7.46
CA ASN A 51 -11.42 -5.42 7.11
C ASN A 51 -9.93 -5.54 6.77
N PHE A 52 -9.40 -6.72 7.05
CA PHE A 52 -8.15 -7.20 6.49
C PHE A 52 -8.26 -8.72 6.32
N THR A 53 -7.40 -9.30 5.50
CA THR A 53 -7.39 -10.73 5.21
C THR A 53 -5.98 -11.16 4.81
N ASP A 54 -5.69 -12.45 4.89
CA ASP A 54 -4.48 -13.08 4.32
C ASP A 54 -3.19 -12.41 4.81
N CYS A 55 -3.13 -12.02 6.09
CA CYS A 55 -1.93 -11.38 6.62
C CYS A 55 -0.76 -12.36 6.76
N HIS A 56 -1.02 -13.66 6.68
CA HIS A 56 -0.04 -14.75 6.69
C HIS A 56 1.04 -14.59 7.78
N ALA A 57 0.59 -14.29 9.01
CA ALA A 57 1.42 -14.09 10.17
C ALA A 57 2.57 -13.06 10.01
N GLN A 58 2.40 -12.07 9.12
CA GLN A 58 3.36 -10.98 8.95
C GLN A 58 3.21 -9.91 10.04
N LEU A 59 3.82 -10.17 11.20
CA LEU A 59 3.83 -9.24 12.33
C LEU A 59 4.59 -7.93 12.01
N ALA A 60 5.69 -8.04 11.27
CA ALA A 60 6.55 -6.92 10.92
C ALA A 60 6.33 -6.45 9.46
N PRO A 61 6.62 -5.18 9.13
CA PRO A 61 6.51 -4.69 7.77
C PRO A 61 7.41 -5.45 6.78
N ILE A 62 6.89 -5.73 5.59
CA ILE A 62 7.57 -6.43 4.49
C ILE A 62 7.52 -5.65 3.17
N TYR A 63 8.32 -6.06 2.19
CA TYR A 63 8.10 -5.66 0.80
C TYR A 63 7.21 -6.71 0.14
N PHE A 64 6.00 -6.31 -0.25
CA PHE A 64 5.04 -7.19 -0.91
C PHE A 64 4.71 -6.62 -2.28
N ARG A 65 4.89 -7.41 -3.33
CA ARG A 65 4.68 -7.01 -4.73
C ARG A 65 3.54 -7.82 -5.33
N GLU A 66 2.58 -7.12 -5.90
CA GLU A 66 1.50 -7.75 -6.68
C GLU A 66 2.02 -8.56 -7.87
N PRO A 67 1.28 -9.58 -8.34
CA PRO A 67 1.69 -10.38 -9.48
C PRO A 67 1.85 -9.51 -10.73
N SER A 68 2.90 -9.78 -11.51
CA SER A 68 3.08 -9.14 -12.82
C SER A 68 2.21 -9.75 -13.90
N VAL A 69 1.74 -10.98 -13.69
CA VAL A 69 0.89 -11.74 -14.60
C VAL A 69 -0.16 -12.46 -13.77
N ASN A 70 -1.43 -12.27 -14.12
CA ASN A 70 -2.56 -13.05 -13.65
C ASN A 70 -3.49 -13.25 -14.85
N LEU A 71 -3.71 -14.50 -15.27
CA LEU A 71 -4.42 -14.79 -16.51
C LEU A 71 -5.87 -15.15 -16.23
N GLY A 72 -6.78 -14.33 -16.77
CA GLY A 72 -8.20 -14.66 -16.87
C GLY A 72 -8.43 -15.55 -18.09
N VAL A 73 -9.41 -16.45 -18.03
CA VAL A 73 -9.76 -17.34 -19.14
C VAL A 73 -11.27 -17.28 -19.38
N GLY A 74 -11.67 -17.18 -20.65
CA GLY A 74 -13.08 -17.11 -21.02
C GLY A 74 -13.71 -15.78 -20.60
N GLU A 75 -14.83 -15.85 -19.88
CA GLU A 75 -15.64 -14.68 -19.53
C GLU A 75 -14.95 -13.70 -18.56
N VAL A 76 -13.86 -14.11 -17.91
CA VAL A 76 -13.09 -13.28 -16.96
C VAL A 76 -11.80 -12.72 -17.54
N ASP A 77 -11.54 -12.90 -18.84
CA ASP A 77 -10.39 -12.29 -19.52
C ASP A 77 -10.47 -10.76 -19.47
N GLY A 78 -9.38 -10.12 -19.06
CA GLY A 78 -9.31 -8.66 -18.91
C GLY A 78 -10.19 -8.06 -17.80
N LEU A 79 -10.73 -8.88 -16.88
CA LEU A 79 -11.51 -8.40 -15.74
C LEU A 79 -10.72 -8.53 -14.43
N PRO A 80 -10.92 -7.64 -13.43
CA PRO A 80 -10.42 -7.87 -12.08
C PRO A 80 -10.86 -9.26 -11.55
N PRO A 81 -9.97 -10.02 -10.88
CA PRO A 81 -8.62 -9.66 -10.44
C PRO A 81 -7.49 -9.96 -11.44
N HIS A 82 -7.81 -10.28 -12.70
CA HIS A 82 -6.84 -10.66 -13.74
C HIS A 82 -6.19 -9.48 -14.47
N LEU A 83 -6.49 -8.25 -14.06
CA LEU A 83 -5.73 -7.07 -14.47
C LEU A 83 -4.49 -6.89 -13.59
N THR A 84 -3.32 -6.76 -14.21
CA THR A 84 -2.05 -6.57 -13.48
C THR A 84 -1.26 -5.37 -14.01
N GLY A 85 -0.23 -4.96 -13.27
CA GLY A 85 0.73 -3.97 -13.74
C GLY A 85 0.08 -2.63 -14.13
N LYS A 86 0.45 -2.12 -15.31
CA LYS A 86 -0.04 -0.83 -15.80
C LYS A 86 -1.54 -0.87 -16.14
N ASP A 87 -2.03 -2.01 -16.62
CA ASP A 87 -3.43 -2.14 -17.03
C ASP A 87 -4.37 -2.03 -15.81
N PHE A 88 -3.95 -2.55 -14.65
CA PHE A 88 -4.66 -2.33 -13.38
C PHE A 88 -4.72 -0.84 -13.02
N ILE A 89 -3.57 -0.14 -13.11
CA ILE A 89 -3.47 1.30 -12.80
C ILE A 89 -4.40 2.11 -13.72
N ASP A 90 -4.39 1.81 -15.02
CA ASP A 90 -5.21 2.50 -16.01
C ASP A 90 -6.71 2.23 -15.78
N HIS A 91 -7.09 0.97 -15.50
CA HIS A 91 -8.49 0.58 -15.27
C HIS A 91 -9.11 1.30 -14.07
N PHE A 92 -8.39 1.35 -12.95
CA PHE A 92 -8.85 2.01 -11.72
C PHE A 92 -8.50 3.51 -11.67
N GLN A 93 -7.90 4.06 -12.74
CA GLN A 93 -7.52 5.47 -12.85
C GLN A 93 -6.63 5.95 -11.70
N LEU A 94 -5.71 5.09 -11.27
CA LEU A 94 -4.76 5.42 -10.20
C LEU A 94 -3.67 6.34 -10.75
N ALA A 95 -3.23 7.30 -9.93
CA ALA A 95 -2.09 8.13 -10.31
C ALA A 95 -0.81 7.27 -10.36
N ILE A 96 -0.04 7.40 -11.43
CA ILE A 96 1.25 6.72 -11.55
C ILE A 96 2.15 7.13 -10.38
N ALA A 97 2.88 6.17 -9.82
CA ALA A 97 3.78 6.37 -8.67
C ALA A 97 3.09 6.76 -7.35
N SER A 98 1.75 6.74 -7.28
CA SER A 98 1.00 6.96 -6.05
C SER A 98 1.19 5.82 -5.04
N PRO A 99 0.82 6.04 -3.77
CA PRO A 99 0.83 4.98 -2.75
C PRO A 99 -0.08 3.81 -3.13
N GLU A 100 -1.22 4.08 -3.75
CA GLU A 100 -2.16 3.07 -4.25
C GLU A 100 -1.55 2.29 -5.40
N ALA A 101 -0.88 2.96 -6.36
CA ALA A 101 -0.18 2.28 -7.43
C ALA A 101 0.98 1.40 -6.91
N TYR A 102 1.67 1.83 -5.85
CA TYR A 102 2.69 1.01 -5.20
C TYR A 102 2.11 -0.20 -4.47
N ALA A 103 0.98 -0.03 -3.79
CA ALA A 103 0.35 -1.09 -2.99
C ALA A 103 -0.44 -2.10 -3.83
N LEU A 104 -0.99 -1.70 -4.99
CA LEU A 104 -1.96 -2.48 -5.75
C LEU A 104 -1.45 -2.91 -7.14
N SER A 105 -0.21 -2.60 -7.51
CA SER A 105 0.35 -2.97 -8.81
C SER A 105 1.83 -3.35 -8.74
N SER A 106 2.24 -4.23 -9.66
CA SER A 106 3.64 -4.56 -9.85
C SER A 106 4.45 -3.48 -10.58
N HIS A 107 3.77 -2.52 -11.22
CA HIS A 107 4.41 -1.53 -12.08
C HIS A 107 5.36 -0.63 -11.28
N ASP A 108 6.62 -0.50 -11.71
CA ASP A 108 7.68 0.27 -11.05
C ASP A 108 7.98 -0.10 -9.58
N PHE A 109 7.55 -1.28 -9.10
CA PHE A 109 7.66 -1.68 -7.70
C PHE A 109 9.06 -1.48 -7.10
N SER A 110 10.11 -1.93 -7.78
CA SER A 110 11.50 -1.81 -7.27
C SER A 110 11.97 -0.36 -7.09
N SER A 111 11.42 0.57 -7.85
CA SER A 111 11.69 2.00 -7.71
C SER A 111 10.87 2.58 -6.57
N LEU A 112 9.57 2.31 -6.55
CA LEU A 112 8.63 2.82 -5.54
C LEU A 112 8.91 2.27 -4.14
N ALA A 113 9.33 1.02 -4.02
CA ALA A 113 9.75 0.39 -2.76
C ALA A 113 10.90 1.14 -2.09
N LYS A 114 11.80 1.77 -2.85
CA LYS A 114 12.90 2.59 -2.31
C LYS A 114 12.41 3.93 -1.76
N SER A 115 11.23 4.38 -2.18
CA SER A 115 10.62 5.64 -1.74
C SER A 115 9.63 5.40 -0.59
N TYR A 116 8.67 4.49 -0.78
CA TYR A 116 7.60 4.22 0.19
C TYR A 116 7.99 3.20 1.27
N GLY A 117 9.01 2.37 1.02
CA GLY A 117 9.47 1.38 1.98
C GLY A 117 8.51 0.20 2.17
N ARG A 118 8.64 -0.47 3.31
CA ARG A 118 7.87 -1.68 3.62
C ARG A 118 6.43 -1.37 4.01
N VAL A 119 5.52 -2.26 3.61
CA VAL A 119 4.08 -2.22 3.88
C VAL A 119 3.68 -3.20 4.99
N GLY A 120 2.46 -3.05 5.51
CA GLY A 120 1.93 -3.91 6.56
C GLY A 120 2.57 -3.67 7.93
N GLY A 121 2.59 -4.72 8.76
CA GLY A 121 2.99 -4.65 10.16
C GLY A 121 1.79 -4.44 11.08
N MET A 122 1.64 -5.33 12.07
CA MET A 122 0.48 -5.34 12.97
C MET A 122 0.45 -4.14 13.92
N ASP A 123 1.62 -3.61 14.29
CA ASP A 123 1.75 -2.37 15.08
C ASP A 123 1.19 -1.14 14.34
N ARG A 124 1.49 -1.04 13.04
CA ARG A 124 0.99 0.04 12.17
C ARG A 124 -0.50 -0.10 11.92
N MET A 125 -0.97 -1.31 11.65
CA MET A 125 -2.41 -1.59 11.53
C MET A 125 -3.15 -1.23 12.81
N ALA A 126 -2.65 -1.65 13.97
CA ALA A 126 -3.23 -1.32 15.27
C ALA A 126 -3.31 0.21 15.49
N THR A 127 -2.28 0.95 15.08
CA THR A 127 -2.27 2.42 15.15
C THR A 127 -3.40 3.04 14.32
N LEU A 128 -3.58 2.59 13.07
CA LEU A 128 -4.67 3.04 12.19
C LEU A 128 -6.06 2.66 12.75
N ILE A 129 -6.22 1.42 13.19
CA ILE A 129 -7.47 0.91 13.78
C ILE A 129 -7.85 1.73 15.02
N LYS A 130 -6.90 2.02 15.91
CA LYS A 130 -7.12 2.84 17.11
C LYS A 130 -7.57 4.25 16.74
N ALA A 131 -6.94 4.87 15.76
CA ALA A 131 -7.32 6.21 15.30
C ALA A 131 -8.74 6.24 14.70
N ILE A 132 -9.09 5.26 13.85
CA ILE A 132 -10.42 5.17 13.25
C ILE A 132 -11.49 4.90 14.32
N ARG A 133 -11.21 4.01 15.28
CA ARG A 133 -12.12 3.76 16.42
C ARG A 133 -12.27 5.00 17.31
N ALA A 134 -11.22 5.79 17.51
CA ALA A 134 -11.31 7.03 18.29
C ALA A 134 -12.20 8.08 17.60
N GLU A 135 -12.18 8.16 16.28
CA GLU A 135 -13.10 9.01 15.51
C GLU A 135 -14.54 8.48 15.54
N ARG A 136 -14.72 7.14 15.63
CA ARG A 136 -16.01 6.46 15.54
C ARG A 136 -16.19 5.34 16.59
N PRO A 137 -16.34 5.68 17.88
CA PRO A 137 -16.22 4.73 19.00
C PRO A 137 -17.26 3.61 19.00
N ASP A 138 -18.51 3.91 18.67
CA ASP A 138 -19.62 2.96 18.89
C ASP A 138 -20.03 2.17 17.63
N ASN A 139 -19.52 2.55 16.46
CA ASN A 139 -20.01 2.06 15.17
C ASN A 139 -18.91 1.46 14.28
N THR A 140 -17.82 0.98 14.88
CA THR A 140 -16.68 0.42 14.15
C THR A 140 -16.51 -1.06 14.45
N LEU A 141 -16.58 -1.90 13.41
CA LEU A 141 -16.28 -3.32 13.48
C LEU A 141 -14.96 -3.59 12.75
N LEU A 142 -14.07 -4.37 13.36
CA LEU A 142 -12.87 -4.91 12.72
C LEU A 142 -13.13 -6.38 12.40
N LEU A 143 -13.00 -6.73 11.13
CA LEU A 143 -13.24 -8.05 10.58
C LEU A 143 -11.92 -8.63 10.07
N ASP A 144 -11.59 -9.83 10.52
CA ASP A 144 -10.50 -10.65 10.00
C ASP A 144 -11.08 -11.68 9.04
N GLY A 145 -10.65 -11.64 7.77
CA GLY A 145 -11.10 -12.52 6.69
C GLY A 145 -10.50 -13.93 6.73
N GLY A 146 -9.48 -14.18 7.54
CA GLY A 146 -8.80 -15.47 7.64
C GLY A 146 -7.37 -15.46 7.10
N ASP A 147 -6.73 -16.64 7.12
CA ASP A 147 -5.31 -16.83 6.78
C ASP A 147 -4.33 -15.95 7.57
N THR A 148 -4.67 -15.74 8.84
CA THR A 148 -3.96 -14.84 9.76
C THR A 148 -2.82 -15.52 10.52
N TRP A 149 -3.03 -16.74 11.01
CA TRP A 149 -2.18 -17.34 12.06
C TRP A 149 -1.00 -18.17 11.55
N GLN A 150 -0.82 -18.30 10.24
CA GLN A 150 0.22 -19.14 9.60
C GLN A 150 1.00 -18.34 8.56
N GLY A 151 2.21 -18.76 8.18
CA GLY A 151 2.93 -18.17 7.02
C GLY A 151 4.21 -17.42 7.37
N SER A 152 4.61 -17.41 8.65
CA SER A 152 5.86 -16.81 9.11
C SER A 152 6.64 -17.74 10.05
N TYR A 153 7.93 -17.47 10.20
CA TYR A 153 8.82 -18.24 11.08
C TYR A 153 8.37 -18.18 12.55
N THR A 154 7.94 -17.01 13.03
CA THR A 154 7.53 -16.83 14.44
C THR A 154 6.23 -17.58 14.73
N SER A 155 5.28 -17.55 13.79
CA SER A 155 4.05 -18.34 13.88
C SER A 155 4.38 -19.84 13.91
N LEU A 156 5.28 -20.33 13.05
CA LEU A 156 5.69 -21.74 13.10
C LEU A 156 6.34 -22.10 14.44
N HIS A 157 7.23 -21.25 14.95
CA HIS A 157 7.96 -21.50 16.19
C HIS A 157 7.05 -21.47 17.43
N THR A 158 6.05 -20.59 17.45
CA THR A 158 5.12 -20.40 18.55
C THR A 158 3.80 -21.16 18.38
N GLN A 159 3.66 -21.91 17.29
CA GLN A 159 2.41 -22.59 16.89
C GLN A 159 1.22 -21.61 16.80
N GLY A 160 1.47 -20.41 16.28
CA GLY A 160 0.49 -19.34 16.07
C GLY A 160 0.14 -18.54 17.33
N ALA A 161 0.74 -18.83 18.48
CA ALA A 161 0.46 -18.11 19.73
C ALA A 161 0.81 -16.61 19.64
N ASP A 162 1.87 -16.27 18.89
CA ASP A 162 2.26 -14.88 18.62
C ASP A 162 1.14 -14.08 17.92
N MET A 163 0.47 -14.69 16.94
CA MET A 163 -0.65 -14.08 16.22
C MET A 163 -1.90 -13.97 17.08
N VAL A 164 -2.21 -14.98 17.89
CA VAL A 164 -3.33 -14.91 18.84
C VAL A 164 -3.12 -13.76 19.83
N GLU A 165 -1.90 -13.59 20.35
CA GLU A 165 -1.57 -12.47 21.23
C GLU A 165 -1.70 -11.12 20.52
N ALA A 166 -1.15 -10.99 19.30
CA ALA A 166 -1.25 -9.76 18.51
C ALA A 166 -2.71 -9.37 18.19
N MET A 167 -3.57 -10.36 17.88
CA MET A 167 -4.98 -10.14 17.55
C MET A 167 -5.83 -9.79 18.77
N HIS A 168 -5.40 -10.18 19.98
CA HIS A 168 -6.06 -9.80 21.24
C HIS A 168 -5.50 -8.52 21.86
N ALA A 169 -4.38 -8.01 21.37
CA ALA A 169 -3.76 -6.79 21.88
C ALA A 169 -4.72 -5.60 21.76
N ARG A 170 -4.95 -4.91 22.89
CA ARG A 170 -5.88 -3.77 22.99
C ARG A 170 -5.22 -2.43 22.69
#